data_AF-A0A2C9K9Z2-F1
#
_entry.id   AF-A0A2C9K9Z2-F1
#
_cell.length_a   1.000
_cell.length_b   1.000
_cell.length_c   1.000
_cell.angle_alpha   90.00
_cell.angle_beta   90.00
_cell.angle_gamma   90.00
#
_symmetry.space_group_name_H-M   'P 1'
#
loop_
_entity.id
_entity.type
_entity.pdbx_description
1 polymer ?
#
loop_
_entity_poly.entity_id
_entity_poly.type
_entity_poly.pdbx_seq_one_letter_code
_entity_poly.pdbx_strand_id
1 'polypeptide(L)'
;MADKQGDSGSESDSTDEPVVGNVNKFAVVPPNYTGKPRKGHLIFDACFESGNLGRVDYITETEYDLFIRPDTCNPRFRVWFNFIVENVKSDQRVIFNIVNFSKTKSLYRDGMTPMIKSTSRPKWVRIPSKYVYYYRCPDHRKNYVMSFAFVFDREEDVYQFAYCYPYSYTRLQNYLDNLERRNYDFFTRELLCLSVQQRRLDLITIASPNICAKENDKLKTILITARVHPGETPASFVCQGIIDFLVSNHPIAKILRDHLVFKIVPMLNPDGVYLGNYRCSLMGFDLNRHWQEPSPWAHPTLYATKNLLMELDRNEKHDMDFYIDLHAHSTLMNGFMYGNIYDDPERYERQSVFPKLLCSNAEDFSLTNTNFNRDAVKAGTGRRTLGSCLDESHCYTLEVSFFSYQTNTTGQSMPYTEEAYMKLGRNVARTFLDYYKLVGYISIKPSSGLTPKPSSQLSRSQEKYHSSEKSSSEPLSKSQGENVSANKSDKKTDRLGRKSS
;
A
#
# COMPACT_ATOMS: atom_id res chain seq x y z
N MET A 1 4.92 14.90 35.22
CA MET A 1 4.83 14.19 36.51
C MET A 1 4.42 12.76 36.23
N ALA A 2 5.20 11.82 36.78
CA ALA A 2 4.99 10.38 36.98
C ALA A 2 4.51 9.50 35.80
N ASP A 3 5.47 8.83 35.15
CA ASP A 3 5.52 7.35 34.99
C ASP A 3 6.89 6.98 34.40
N LYS A 4 7.89 6.71 35.26
CA LYS A 4 8.36 5.38 35.70
C LYS A 4 8.95 4.50 34.59
N GLN A 5 10.29 4.51 34.60
CA GLN A 5 11.25 3.46 34.23
C GLN A 5 10.64 2.12 33.79
N GLY A 6 10.89 1.78 32.53
CA GLY A 6 10.73 0.43 32.01
C GLY A 6 11.77 -0.49 32.63
N ASP A 7 11.26 -1.41 33.43
CA ASP A 7 11.93 -2.48 34.14
C ASP A 7 12.76 -3.36 33.19
N SER A 8 14.06 -3.44 33.47
CA SER A 8 15.00 -4.40 32.95
C SER A 8 14.86 -5.70 33.74
N GLY A 9 13.85 -6.50 33.42
CA GLY A 9 13.67 -7.85 33.94
C GLY A 9 14.22 -8.88 32.96
N SER A 10 15.44 -9.33 33.19
CA SER A 10 15.97 -10.57 32.65
C SER A 10 15.28 -11.75 33.34
N GLU A 11 14.43 -12.47 32.63
CA GLU A 11 14.10 -13.85 32.98
C GLU A 11 14.65 -14.79 31.91
N SER A 12 15.50 -15.68 32.39
CA SER A 12 16.28 -16.69 31.70
C SER A 12 15.43 -17.78 31.05
N ASP A 13 15.93 -18.26 29.91
CA ASP A 13 15.66 -19.50 29.19
C ASP A 13 15.00 -20.68 29.94
N SER A 14 14.00 -21.28 29.27
CA SER A 14 13.85 -22.73 28.95
C SER A 14 12.36 -23.04 28.69
N THR A 15 11.90 -23.27 27.45
CA THR A 15 11.91 -24.59 26.78
C THR A 15 11.47 -24.51 25.31
N ASP A 16 11.30 -23.32 24.73
CA ASP A 16 11.02 -23.19 23.30
C ASP A 16 12.33 -23.26 22.53
N GLU A 17 12.54 -24.31 21.73
CA GLU A 17 13.63 -24.30 20.75
C GLU A 17 13.58 -22.97 19.97
N PRO A 18 14.71 -22.24 19.89
CA PRO A 18 14.72 -20.99 19.13
C PRO A 18 14.31 -21.33 17.70
N VAL A 19 13.26 -20.67 17.23
CA VAL A 19 12.78 -20.82 15.85
C VAL A 19 13.80 -20.15 14.92
N VAL A 20 14.84 -20.91 14.55
CA VAL A 20 15.94 -20.46 13.69
C VAL A 20 15.68 -20.94 12.27
N GLY A 21 15.01 -20.10 11.48
CA GLY A 21 14.77 -20.35 10.06
C GLY A 21 13.30 -20.60 9.73
N ASN A 22 13.05 -20.88 8.45
CA ASN A 22 11.73 -21.19 7.92
C ASN A 22 11.54 -22.70 7.84
N VAL A 23 10.29 -23.16 7.99
CA VAL A 23 9.92 -24.54 7.64
C VAL A 23 10.18 -24.79 6.16
N ASN A 24 10.70 -25.97 5.84
CA ASN A 24 11.03 -26.38 4.48
C ASN A 24 10.42 -27.76 4.22
N LYS A 25 9.34 -27.79 3.42
CA LYS A 25 8.59 -29.01 3.09
C LYS A 25 8.33 -29.90 4.32
N PHE A 26 7.93 -29.27 5.42
CA PHE A 26 7.73 -29.90 6.71
C PHE A 26 6.36 -30.58 6.76
N ALA A 27 6.35 -31.91 6.72
CA ALA A 27 5.14 -32.70 6.87
C ALA A 27 4.74 -32.80 8.34
N VAL A 28 3.59 -32.24 8.68
CA VAL A 28 3.03 -32.31 10.04
C VAL A 28 2.20 -33.58 10.14
N VAL A 29 2.63 -34.49 11.02
CA VAL A 29 1.98 -35.78 11.26
C VAL A 29 1.58 -35.92 12.72
N PRO A 30 0.56 -36.74 13.05
CA PRO A 30 0.19 -36.97 14.44
C PRO A 30 1.36 -37.50 15.28
N PRO A 31 1.45 -37.15 16.58
CA PRO A 31 2.44 -37.71 17.48
C PRO A 31 2.42 -39.24 17.43
N ASN A 32 3.61 -39.86 17.39
CA ASN A 32 3.82 -41.32 17.27
C ASN A 32 3.48 -41.94 15.89
N TYR A 33 3.17 -41.13 14.87
CA TYR A 33 3.05 -41.64 13.50
C TYR A 33 4.44 -41.97 12.91
N THR A 34 4.65 -43.23 12.52
CA THR A 34 5.96 -43.73 12.01
C THR A 34 5.96 -44.03 10.51
N GLY A 35 4.84 -43.83 9.82
CA GLY A 35 4.71 -44.08 8.38
C GLY A 35 5.20 -42.91 7.51
N LYS A 36 5.13 -43.09 6.18
CA LYS A 36 5.26 -41.98 5.23
C LYS A 36 4.05 -41.04 5.35
N PRO A 37 4.19 -39.71 5.21
CA PRO A 37 3.06 -38.79 5.18
C PRO A 37 1.98 -39.26 4.19
N ARG A 38 0.74 -39.33 4.65
CA ARG A 38 -0.43 -39.68 3.84
C ARG A 38 -1.10 -38.42 3.34
N LYS A 39 -1.97 -38.54 2.32
CA LYS A 39 -2.81 -37.42 1.87
C LYS A 39 -3.62 -36.88 3.05
N GLY A 40 -3.62 -35.57 3.24
CA GLY A 40 -4.19 -34.88 4.40
C GLY A 40 -3.20 -34.61 5.54
N HIS A 41 -2.02 -35.24 5.56
CA HIS A 41 -0.93 -34.80 6.43
C HIS A 41 -0.29 -33.57 5.81
N LEU A 42 -0.71 -32.40 6.29
CA LEU A 42 -0.34 -31.12 5.69
C LEU A 42 1.18 -30.94 5.63
N ILE A 43 1.67 -30.47 4.49
CA ILE A 43 3.07 -30.15 4.29
C ILE A 43 3.20 -28.63 4.21
N PHE A 44 3.96 -28.05 5.13
CA PHE A 44 4.18 -26.61 5.23
C PHE A 44 5.54 -26.22 4.64
N ASP A 45 5.55 -25.15 3.88
CA ASP A 45 6.78 -24.59 3.32
C ASP A 45 6.78 -23.07 3.41
N ALA A 46 7.91 -22.51 3.81
CA ALA A 46 8.20 -21.09 3.77
C ALA A 46 9.63 -20.82 3.26
N CYS A 47 10.29 -21.83 2.67
CA CYS A 47 11.65 -21.73 2.14
C CYS A 47 11.66 -21.14 0.72
N PHE A 48 11.10 -19.94 0.57
CA PHE A 48 11.05 -19.20 -0.68
C PHE A 48 11.17 -17.69 -0.42
N GLU A 49 11.34 -16.91 -1.48
CA GLU A 49 11.50 -15.45 -1.37
C GLU A 49 10.32 -14.80 -0.63
N SER A 50 10.63 -13.98 0.38
CA SER A 50 9.64 -13.34 1.27
C SER A 50 8.79 -14.33 2.08
N GLY A 51 9.13 -15.61 2.12
CA GLY A 51 8.51 -16.63 2.95
C GLY A 51 8.84 -16.41 4.42
N ASN A 52 7.86 -16.61 5.31
CA ASN A 52 8.06 -16.59 6.75
C ASN A 52 7.03 -17.46 7.46
N LEU A 53 7.52 -18.57 8.01
CA LEU A 53 6.87 -19.43 8.99
C LEU A 53 7.96 -20.33 9.54
N GLY A 54 8.19 -20.33 10.85
CA GLY A 54 9.38 -20.97 11.40
C GLY A 54 9.15 -22.29 12.15
N ARG A 55 7.97 -22.49 12.73
CA ARG A 55 7.58 -23.77 13.37
C ARG A 55 6.09 -24.00 13.20
N VAL A 56 5.71 -25.26 13.11
CA VAL A 56 4.31 -25.72 13.08
C VAL A 56 4.15 -26.87 14.05
N ASP A 57 3.25 -26.73 15.01
CA ASP A 57 2.94 -27.76 15.98
C ASP A 57 1.59 -28.39 15.64
N TYR A 58 1.54 -29.73 15.68
CA TYR A 58 0.30 -30.49 15.57
C TYR A 58 -0.43 -30.46 16.92
N ILE A 59 -1.65 -29.91 16.96
CA ILE A 59 -2.47 -29.89 18.17
C ILE A 59 -3.51 -31.01 18.10
N THR A 60 -4.31 -31.03 17.04
CA THR A 60 -5.27 -32.09 16.72
C THR A 60 -5.27 -32.38 15.22
N GLU A 61 -6.10 -33.33 14.78
CA GLU A 61 -6.24 -33.65 13.35
C GLU A 61 -6.64 -32.42 12.51
N THR A 62 -7.33 -31.47 13.13
CA THR A 62 -7.85 -30.26 12.49
C THR A 62 -7.25 -28.97 13.03
N GLU A 63 -6.27 -29.01 13.94
CA GLU A 63 -5.76 -27.79 14.60
C GLU A 63 -4.24 -27.77 14.65
N TYR A 64 -3.67 -26.62 14.29
CA TYR A 64 -2.23 -26.41 14.19
C TYR A 64 -1.84 -25.06 14.76
N ASP A 65 -0.80 -25.06 15.60
CA ASP A 65 -0.18 -23.83 16.09
C ASP A 65 0.99 -23.45 15.19
N LEU A 66 0.95 -22.22 14.70
CA LEU A 66 1.89 -21.64 13.75
C LEU A 66 2.73 -20.58 14.46
N PHE A 67 4.05 -20.72 14.35
CA PHE A 67 5.00 -19.78 14.93
C PHE A 67 5.72 -19.01 13.82
N ILE A 68 5.50 -17.70 13.79
CA ILE A 68 6.21 -16.78 12.90
C ILE A 68 7.70 -16.80 13.26
N ARG A 69 8.56 -16.92 12.25
CA ARG A 69 10.01 -16.76 12.42
C ARG A 69 10.29 -15.29 12.78
N PRO A 70 11.03 -15.00 13.86
CA PRO A 70 11.44 -13.63 14.15
C PRO A 70 12.25 -13.03 13.00
N ASP A 71 12.25 -11.70 12.91
CA ASP A 71 13.14 -11.00 12.00
C ASP A 71 14.60 -11.45 12.21
N THR A 72 15.33 -11.55 11.10
CA THR A 72 16.73 -12.01 11.12
C THR A 72 17.57 -11.13 12.06
N CYS A 73 18.34 -11.76 12.94
CA CYS A 73 19.12 -11.09 13.99
C CYS A 73 18.30 -10.18 14.93
N ASN A 74 16.97 -10.31 14.99
CA ASN A 74 16.13 -9.53 15.88
C ASN A 74 14.92 -10.33 16.42
N PRO A 75 14.97 -10.82 17.67
CA PRO A 75 13.91 -11.66 18.23
C PRO A 75 12.65 -10.88 18.61
N ARG A 76 12.57 -9.55 18.40
CA ARG A 76 11.42 -8.75 18.87
C ARG A 76 10.26 -8.72 17.88
N PHE A 77 10.54 -8.81 16.58
CA PHE A 77 9.54 -8.61 15.54
C PHE A 77 9.06 -9.94 14.96
N ARG A 78 7.75 -10.21 15.12
CA ARG A 78 7.02 -11.38 14.60
C ARG A 78 5.65 -10.91 14.12
N VAL A 79 5.56 -10.51 12.86
CA VAL A 79 4.32 -9.92 12.28
C VAL A 79 4.06 -10.47 10.89
N TRP A 80 5.06 -10.40 10.00
CA TRP A 80 4.94 -10.90 8.64
C TRP A 80 4.95 -12.43 8.63
N PHE A 81 3.97 -13.03 7.96
CA PHE A 81 3.96 -14.44 7.63
C PHE A 81 3.61 -14.59 6.15
N ASN A 82 4.18 -15.61 5.53
CA ASN A 82 3.94 -15.98 4.14
C ASN A 82 4.39 -17.44 3.96
N PHE A 83 3.44 -18.36 3.81
CA PHE A 83 3.72 -19.78 3.78
C PHE A 83 2.78 -20.51 2.84
N ILE A 84 3.21 -21.71 2.46
CA ILE A 84 2.52 -22.62 1.57
C ILE A 84 2.08 -23.84 2.36
N VAL A 85 0.91 -24.36 2.01
CA VAL A 85 0.37 -25.63 2.48
C VAL A 85 0.03 -26.51 1.27
N GLU A 86 0.54 -27.73 1.26
CA GLU A 86 0.26 -28.75 0.25
C GLU A 86 -0.08 -30.11 0.90
N ASN A 87 -0.29 -31.13 0.06
CA ASN A 87 -0.72 -32.47 0.48
C ASN A 87 -2.07 -32.48 1.23
N VAL A 88 -2.96 -31.55 0.87
CA VAL A 88 -4.30 -31.40 1.45
C VAL A 88 -5.26 -32.47 0.94
N LYS A 89 -6.36 -32.70 1.65
CA LYS A 89 -7.49 -33.53 1.20
C LYS A 89 -8.73 -32.66 0.93
N SER A 90 -9.60 -33.07 0.01
CA SER A 90 -10.87 -32.37 -0.26
C SER A 90 -11.75 -32.43 0.97
N ASP A 91 -12.43 -31.32 1.25
CA ASP A 91 -13.26 -31.06 2.43
C ASP A 91 -12.50 -31.13 3.77
N GLN A 92 -11.16 -31.19 3.75
CA GLN A 92 -10.35 -31.15 4.96
C GLN A 92 -10.48 -29.78 5.63
N ARG A 93 -10.96 -29.80 6.87
CA ARG A 93 -11.16 -28.61 7.69
C ARG A 93 -9.98 -28.45 8.64
N VAL A 94 -9.47 -27.23 8.74
CA VAL A 94 -8.37 -26.89 9.62
C VAL A 94 -8.60 -25.56 10.33
N ILE A 95 -7.99 -25.44 11.49
CA ILE A 95 -7.83 -24.21 12.25
C ILE A 95 -6.33 -23.96 12.35
N PHE A 96 -5.89 -22.80 11.87
CA PHE A 96 -4.53 -22.34 11.99
C PHE A 96 -4.45 -21.22 13.02
N ASN A 97 -3.66 -21.43 14.08
CA ASN A 97 -3.46 -20.48 15.16
C ASN A 97 -2.09 -19.82 15.02
N ILE A 98 -2.02 -18.54 14.71
CA ILE A 98 -0.75 -17.79 14.82
C ILE A 98 -0.58 -17.32 16.26
N VAL A 99 0.32 -17.95 17.00
CA VAL A 99 0.36 -17.85 18.48
C VAL A 99 1.39 -16.88 19.05
N ASN A 100 2.38 -16.46 18.24
CA ASN A 100 3.53 -15.67 18.70
C ASN A 100 3.61 -14.25 18.12
N PHE A 101 2.46 -13.68 17.75
CA PHE A 101 2.37 -12.34 17.14
C PHE A 101 2.91 -11.25 18.08
N SER A 102 3.87 -10.45 17.62
CA SER A 102 4.57 -9.48 18.48
C SER A 102 3.83 -8.14 18.65
N LYS A 103 2.79 -7.87 17.85
CA LYS A 103 2.02 -6.63 17.92
C LYS A 103 0.77 -6.79 18.77
N THR A 104 0.65 -5.99 19.83
CA THR A 104 -0.54 -5.98 20.69
C THR A 104 -1.71 -5.27 20.00
N LYS A 105 -1.47 -4.10 19.38
CA LYS A 105 -2.46 -3.36 18.58
C LYS A 105 -2.34 -3.76 17.10
N SER A 106 -3.46 -4.18 16.51
CA SER A 106 -3.56 -4.58 15.11
C SER A 106 -4.99 -4.41 14.61
N LEU A 107 -5.14 -4.05 13.34
CA LEU A 107 -6.42 -4.02 12.63
C LEU A 107 -7.10 -5.39 12.54
N TYR A 108 -6.44 -6.49 12.95
CA TYR A 108 -7.11 -7.77 13.19
C TYR A 108 -8.25 -7.65 14.21
N ARG A 109 -8.17 -6.69 15.15
CA ARG A 109 -9.28 -6.38 16.07
C ARG A 109 -10.47 -5.70 15.37
N ASP A 110 -10.20 -5.07 14.23
CA ASP A 110 -11.14 -4.25 13.47
C ASP A 110 -11.59 -4.96 12.18
N GLY A 111 -11.37 -6.28 12.08
CA GLY A 111 -11.85 -7.10 10.97
C GLY A 111 -10.85 -7.33 9.82
N MET A 112 -9.59 -6.92 9.96
CA MET A 112 -8.54 -7.34 9.02
C MET A 112 -8.45 -8.87 8.99
N THR A 113 -8.11 -9.43 7.83
CA THR A 113 -7.94 -10.88 7.67
C THR A 113 -6.74 -11.23 6.80
N PRO A 114 -6.15 -12.43 6.96
CA PRO A 114 -5.08 -12.91 6.09
C PRO A 114 -5.51 -13.01 4.62
N MET A 115 -4.51 -13.01 3.75
CA MET A 115 -4.67 -13.23 2.32
C MET A 115 -4.45 -14.70 1.97
N ILE A 116 -5.19 -15.21 1.00
CA ILE A 116 -5.01 -16.54 0.43
C ILE A 116 -5.06 -16.55 -1.09
N LYS A 117 -4.29 -17.44 -1.71
CA LYS A 117 -4.46 -17.88 -3.09
C LYS A 117 -4.18 -19.39 -3.19
N SER A 118 -4.52 -20.00 -4.32
CA SER A 118 -4.10 -21.36 -4.64
C SER A 118 -3.58 -21.47 -6.08
N THR A 119 -2.98 -22.59 -6.44
CA THR A 119 -2.53 -22.86 -7.82
C THR A 119 -3.63 -22.68 -8.86
N SER A 120 -4.84 -23.20 -8.60
CA SER A 120 -5.98 -23.00 -9.52
C SER A 120 -6.68 -21.64 -9.39
N ARG A 121 -6.46 -20.92 -8.29
CA ARG A 121 -6.98 -19.56 -8.04
C ARG A 121 -5.83 -18.62 -7.68
N PRO A 122 -5.06 -18.14 -8.67
CA PRO A 122 -3.81 -17.42 -8.44
C PRO A 122 -3.99 -15.99 -7.91
N LYS A 123 -5.22 -15.47 -7.91
CA LYS A 123 -5.54 -14.13 -7.40
C LYS A 123 -5.66 -14.16 -5.88
N TRP A 124 -4.94 -13.27 -5.21
CA TRP A 124 -5.04 -13.07 -3.78
C TRP A 124 -6.42 -12.56 -3.37
N VAL A 125 -7.03 -13.21 -2.38
CA VAL A 125 -8.30 -12.80 -1.77
C VAL A 125 -8.17 -12.84 -0.26
N ARG A 126 -8.94 -11.99 0.43
CA ARG A 126 -9.02 -12.01 1.90
C ARG A 126 -9.84 -13.22 2.36
N ILE A 127 -9.40 -13.87 3.43
CA ILE A 127 -10.24 -14.84 4.14
C ILE A 127 -11.46 -14.10 4.70
N PRO A 128 -12.70 -14.62 4.58
CA PRO A 128 -13.87 -13.97 5.14
C PRO A 128 -13.73 -13.74 6.65
N SER A 129 -14.06 -12.54 7.11
CA SER A 129 -13.90 -12.12 8.53
C SER A 129 -14.60 -13.03 9.54
N LYS A 130 -15.74 -13.62 9.17
CA LYS A 130 -16.46 -14.59 10.00
C LYS A 130 -15.65 -15.86 10.36
N TYR A 131 -14.55 -16.13 9.67
CA TYR A 131 -13.68 -17.28 9.90
C TYR A 131 -12.35 -16.91 10.56
N VAL A 132 -12.16 -15.65 10.97
CA VAL A 132 -10.92 -15.16 11.56
C VAL A 132 -11.21 -14.56 12.93
N TYR A 133 -10.42 -14.96 13.92
CA TYR A 133 -10.55 -14.55 15.31
C TYR A 133 -9.23 -14.00 15.80
N TYR A 134 -9.27 -12.89 16.52
CA TYR A 134 -8.08 -12.28 17.12
C TYR A 134 -8.35 -11.96 18.59
N TYR A 135 -7.72 -12.72 19.48
CA TYR A 135 -8.05 -12.72 20.91
C TYR A 135 -6.81 -12.93 21.77
N ARG A 136 -6.95 -12.64 23.06
CA ARG A 136 -5.88 -12.86 24.04
C ARG A 136 -6.03 -14.27 24.62
N CYS A 137 -5.03 -15.12 24.42
CA CYS A 137 -5.08 -16.50 24.90
C CYS A 137 -4.24 -16.68 26.18
N PRO A 138 -4.84 -17.08 27.32
CA PRO A 138 -4.10 -17.35 28.56
C PRO A 138 -3.01 -18.40 28.38
N ASP A 139 -3.29 -19.46 27.62
CA ASP A 139 -2.41 -20.61 27.43
C ASP A 139 -1.14 -20.27 26.64
N HIS A 140 -1.20 -19.25 25.78
CA HIS A 140 -0.03 -18.71 25.07
C HIS A 140 0.56 -17.49 25.79
N ARG A 141 0.82 -17.60 27.11
CA ARG A 141 1.42 -16.54 27.94
C ARG A 141 0.66 -15.20 27.87
N LYS A 142 -0.67 -15.24 27.72
CA LYS A 142 -1.52 -14.06 27.52
C LYS A 142 -1.14 -13.22 26.29
N ASN A 143 -0.49 -13.82 25.29
CA ASN A 143 -0.25 -13.20 23.99
C ASN A 143 -1.55 -13.12 23.18
N TYR A 144 -1.53 -12.28 22.14
CA TYR A 144 -2.58 -12.28 21.14
C TYR A 144 -2.38 -13.43 20.16
N VAL A 145 -3.44 -14.19 19.93
CA VAL A 145 -3.51 -15.28 18.96
C VAL A 145 -4.44 -14.86 17.83
N MET A 146 -4.02 -15.11 16.59
CA MET A 146 -4.86 -14.98 15.41
C MET A 146 -5.19 -16.38 14.89
N SER A 147 -6.44 -16.81 15.06
CA SER A 147 -6.92 -18.10 14.56
C SER A 147 -7.76 -17.90 13.32
N PHE A 148 -7.59 -18.75 12.31
CA PHE A 148 -8.49 -18.77 11.17
C PHE A 148 -8.85 -20.17 10.74
N ALA A 149 -10.15 -20.38 10.51
CA ALA A 149 -10.69 -21.63 10.00
C ALA A 149 -10.64 -21.65 8.47
N PHE A 150 -10.23 -22.77 7.90
CA PHE A 150 -10.12 -22.96 6.47
C PHE A 150 -10.60 -24.36 6.05
N VAL A 151 -11.18 -24.45 4.85
CA VAL A 151 -11.60 -25.72 4.24
C VAL A 151 -10.92 -25.85 2.90
N PHE A 152 -10.10 -26.89 2.75
CA PHE A 152 -9.47 -27.23 1.48
C PHE A 152 -10.49 -27.89 0.56
N ASP A 153 -10.61 -27.41 -0.66
CA ASP A 153 -11.60 -27.87 -1.62
C ASP A 153 -10.99 -28.64 -2.81
N ARG A 154 -9.69 -28.48 -3.07
CA ARG A 154 -8.98 -29.10 -4.20
C ARG A 154 -7.69 -29.77 -3.77
N GLU A 155 -7.62 -31.08 -3.95
CA GLU A 155 -6.49 -31.91 -3.50
C GLU A 155 -5.19 -31.70 -4.27
N GLU A 156 -5.30 -31.27 -5.53
CA GLU A 156 -4.16 -30.96 -6.39
C GLU A 156 -3.65 -29.53 -6.20
N ASP A 157 -4.36 -28.72 -5.40
CA ASP A 157 -3.97 -27.34 -5.18
C ASP A 157 -2.91 -27.21 -4.10
N VAL A 158 -2.00 -26.28 -4.36
CA VAL A 158 -1.08 -25.73 -3.36
C VAL A 158 -1.63 -24.38 -2.91
N TYR A 159 -1.84 -24.22 -1.61
CA TYR A 159 -2.44 -23.04 -1.01
C TYR A 159 -1.37 -22.16 -0.39
N GLN A 160 -1.42 -20.85 -0.63
CA GLN A 160 -0.50 -19.89 -0.05
C GLN A 160 -1.24 -18.88 0.81
N PHE A 161 -0.78 -18.69 2.04
CA PHE A 161 -1.34 -17.77 3.02
C PHE A 161 -0.32 -16.67 3.34
N ALA A 162 -0.77 -15.42 3.43
CA ALA A 162 0.10 -14.29 3.72
C ALA A 162 -0.56 -13.22 4.59
N TYR A 163 0.25 -12.45 5.30
CA TYR A 163 -0.20 -11.32 6.13
C TYR A 163 -0.88 -10.21 5.31
N CYS A 164 -0.33 -9.91 4.14
CA CYS A 164 -0.88 -8.99 3.14
C CYS A 164 -0.39 -9.44 1.74
N TYR A 165 -0.78 -8.75 0.66
CA TYR A 165 -0.30 -9.04 -0.70
C TYR A 165 1.23 -9.04 -0.75
N PRO A 166 1.89 -10.17 -1.06
CA PRO A 166 3.34 -10.19 -1.16
C PRO A 166 3.84 -9.39 -2.37
N TYR A 167 4.91 -8.63 -2.15
CA TYR A 167 5.64 -7.94 -3.21
C TYR A 167 7.13 -8.21 -2.98
N SER A 168 7.66 -9.15 -3.76
CA SER A 168 9.02 -9.68 -3.62
C SER A 168 10.05 -8.79 -4.34
N TYR A 169 11.32 -8.99 -4.03
CA TYR A 169 12.42 -8.30 -4.71
C TYR A 169 12.50 -8.73 -6.18
N THR A 170 12.35 -10.03 -6.48
CA THR A 170 12.30 -10.53 -7.86
C THR A 170 11.15 -9.91 -8.65
N ARG A 171 9.96 -9.73 -8.04
CA ARG A 171 8.83 -9.03 -8.68
C ARG A 171 9.22 -7.59 -9.04
N LEU A 172 9.90 -6.88 -8.14
CA LEU A 172 10.38 -5.52 -8.40
C LEU A 172 11.38 -5.49 -9.56
N GLN A 173 12.40 -6.35 -9.53
CA GLN A 173 13.44 -6.38 -10.55
C GLN A 173 12.83 -6.69 -11.93
N ASN A 174 11.97 -7.70 -12.04
CA ASN A 174 11.26 -8.02 -13.28
C ASN A 174 10.39 -6.84 -13.78
N TYR A 175 9.71 -6.14 -12.89
CA TYR A 175 8.92 -4.95 -13.22
C TYR A 175 9.81 -3.84 -13.80
N LEU A 176 10.93 -3.54 -13.16
CA LEU A 176 11.86 -2.50 -13.59
C LEU A 176 12.60 -2.89 -14.87
N ASP A 177 12.99 -4.16 -15.04
CA ASP A 177 13.56 -4.69 -16.29
C ASP A 177 12.57 -4.51 -17.46
N ASN A 178 11.27 -4.74 -17.20
CA ASN A 178 10.23 -4.54 -18.21
C ASN A 178 10.08 -3.07 -18.60
N LEU A 179 10.23 -2.14 -17.66
CA LEU A 179 10.21 -0.70 -17.94
C LEU A 179 11.45 -0.24 -18.69
N GLU A 180 12.63 -0.69 -18.29
CA GLU A 180 13.90 -0.38 -18.93
C GLU A 180 13.90 -0.85 -20.40
N ARG A 181 13.36 -2.05 -20.68
CA ARG A 181 13.18 -2.56 -22.05
C ARG A 181 12.23 -1.72 -22.93
N ARG A 182 11.41 -0.84 -22.36
CA ARG A 182 10.60 0.12 -23.14
C ARG A 182 11.45 1.23 -23.75
N ASN A 183 12.65 1.47 -23.21
CA ASN A 183 13.62 2.45 -23.70
C ASN A 183 13.02 3.86 -23.88
N TYR A 184 12.31 4.34 -22.84
CA TYR A 184 11.83 5.73 -22.83
C TYR A 184 13.00 6.69 -22.64
N ASP A 185 13.03 7.79 -23.39
CA ASP A 185 14.03 8.85 -23.28
C ASP A 185 13.99 9.61 -21.94
N PHE A 186 12.85 9.55 -21.24
CA PHE A 186 12.61 10.19 -19.95
C PHE A 186 12.74 9.25 -18.74
N PHE A 187 13.20 8.00 -18.92
CA PHE A 187 13.33 7.01 -17.85
C PHE A 187 14.76 6.46 -17.79
N THR A 188 15.39 6.59 -16.63
CA THR A 188 16.72 6.01 -16.38
C THR A 188 16.67 5.13 -15.13
N ARG A 189 17.29 3.96 -15.21
CA ARG A 189 17.44 3.02 -14.10
C ARG A 189 18.92 2.86 -13.79
N GLU A 190 19.31 3.20 -12.58
CA GLU A 190 20.70 3.22 -12.14
C GLU A 190 20.91 2.24 -10.98
N LEU A 191 22.12 1.72 -10.83
CA LEU A 191 22.54 0.96 -9.65
C LEU A 191 23.09 1.97 -8.64
N LEU A 192 22.34 2.26 -7.58
CA LEU A 192 22.77 3.21 -6.56
C LEU A 192 23.85 2.61 -5.65
N CYS A 193 23.62 1.39 -5.17
CA CYS A 193 24.60 0.61 -4.43
C CYS A 193 24.18 -0.87 -4.38
N LEU A 194 25.00 -1.69 -3.71
CA LEU A 194 24.64 -3.06 -3.34
C LEU A 194 24.25 -3.11 -1.86
N SER A 195 23.30 -3.98 -1.52
CA SER A 195 22.96 -4.32 -0.14
C SER A 195 24.03 -5.21 0.50
N VAL A 196 23.85 -5.59 1.77
CA VAL A 196 24.79 -6.46 2.48
C VAL A 196 24.90 -7.82 1.78
N GLN A 197 23.78 -8.39 1.31
CA GLN A 197 23.78 -9.63 0.53
C GLN A 197 23.95 -9.42 -0.99
N GLN A 198 24.57 -8.30 -1.39
CA GLN A 198 24.88 -8.01 -2.80
C GLN A 198 23.65 -7.90 -3.71
N ARG A 199 22.48 -7.53 -3.17
CA ARG A 199 21.31 -7.19 -3.98
C ARG A 199 21.43 -5.75 -4.44
N ARG A 200 21.12 -5.52 -5.71
CA ARG A 200 21.09 -4.19 -6.30
C ARG A 200 20.02 -3.33 -5.63
N LEU A 201 20.43 -2.11 -5.26
CA LEU A 201 19.55 -1.02 -4.90
C LEU A 201 19.32 -0.12 -6.13
N ASP A 202 18.09 -0.10 -6.60
CA ASP A 202 17.69 0.64 -7.80
C ASP A 202 17.45 2.11 -7.46
N LEU A 203 18.02 3.01 -8.26
CA LEU A 203 17.57 4.40 -8.38
C LEU A 203 16.87 4.58 -9.72
N ILE A 204 15.63 5.04 -9.70
CA ILE A 204 14.86 5.36 -10.89
C ILE A 204 14.79 6.87 -11.04
N THR A 205 15.18 7.38 -12.20
CA THR A 205 15.03 8.78 -12.57
C THR A 205 13.94 8.89 -13.64
N ILE A 206 12.92 9.72 -13.40
CA ILE A 206 11.88 10.03 -14.39
C ILE A 206 11.83 11.53 -14.60
N ALA A 207 12.30 11.99 -15.75
CA ALA A 207 12.33 13.40 -16.16
C ALA A 207 12.56 13.49 -17.66
N SER A 208 11.92 14.45 -18.34
CA SER A 208 12.18 14.70 -19.76
C SER A 208 13.63 15.14 -19.97
N PRO A 209 14.32 14.74 -21.06
CA PRO A 209 15.70 15.17 -21.33
C PRO A 209 15.80 16.69 -21.54
N ASN A 210 14.71 17.31 -22.02
CA ASN A 210 14.58 18.74 -22.24
C ASN A 210 13.62 19.35 -21.21
N ILE A 211 13.99 19.34 -19.92
CA ILE A 211 13.17 19.95 -18.88
C ILE A 211 12.95 21.43 -19.19
N CYS A 212 11.69 21.87 -19.15
CA CYS A 212 11.24 23.24 -19.29
C CYS A 212 11.56 24.09 -18.06
N ALA A 213 12.83 24.15 -17.66
CA ALA A 213 13.33 25.12 -16.72
C ALA A 213 13.74 26.40 -17.47
N LYS A 214 13.52 27.58 -16.88
CA LYS A 214 14.07 28.82 -17.45
C LYS A 214 15.60 28.78 -17.32
N GLU A 215 16.30 29.48 -18.20
CA GLU A 215 17.74 29.71 -18.03
C GLU A 215 17.97 30.33 -16.63
N ASN A 216 18.74 29.62 -15.78
CA ASN A 216 19.04 29.91 -14.37
C ASN A 216 18.05 29.41 -13.29
N ASP A 217 16.95 28.74 -13.63
CA ASP A 217 16.10 28.08 -12.62
C ASP A 217 16.68 26.74 -12.20
N LYS A 218 16.68 26.46 -10.90
CA LYS A 218 17.01 25.14 -10.36
C LYS A 218 15.91 24.13 -10.70
N LEU A 219 16.32 22.89 -10.95
CA LEU A 219 15.43 21.77 -11.24
C LEU A 219 14.75 21.29 -9.96
N LYS A 220 13.42 21.49 -9.89
CA LYS A 220 12.60 20.97 -8.78
C LYS A 220 12.67 19.45 -8.75
N THR A 221 13.29 18.92 -7.70
CA THR A 221 13.62 17.52 -7.53
C THR A 221 12.80 16.91 -6.40
N ILE A 222 12.15 15.79 -6.69
CA ILE A 222 11.30 15.05 -5.76
C ILE A 222 11.94 13.70 -5.54
N LEU A 223 12.29 13.38 -4.29
CA LEU A 223 12.81 12.08 -3.93
C LEU A 223 11.78 11.24 -3.17
N ILE A 224 11.56 10.02 -3.65
CA ILE A 224 10.59 9.09 -3.07
C ILE A 224 11.30 7.79 -2.71
N THR A 225 11.14 7.32 -1.49
CA THR A 225 11.66 6.04 -1.03
C THR A 225 10.53 5.12 -0.58
N ALA A 226 10.73 3.80 -0.66
CA ALA A 226 9.76 2.83 -0.18
C ALA A 226 10.43 1.60 0.42
N ARG A 227 9.68 0.85 1.23
CA ARG A 227 10.09 -0.45 1.81
C ARG A 227 11.40 -0.39 2.58
N VAL A 228 11.58 0.64 3.41
CA VAL A 228 12.63 0.62 4.44
C VAL A 228 12.34 -0.46 5.47
N HIS A 229 11.06 -0.66 5.82
CA HIS A 229 10.58 -1.85 6.53
C HIS A 229 10.13 -2.92 5.52
N PRO A 230 10.71 -4.13 5.55
CA PRO A 230 10.45 -5.14 4.55
C PRO A 230 9.02 -5.67 4.45
N GLY A 231 8.30 -5.82 5.56
CA GLY A 231 6.96 -6.41 5.58
C GLY A 231 5.85 -5.42 5.20
N GLU A 232 6.18 -4.16 4.95
CA GLU A 232 5.25 -3.10 4.59
C GLU A 232 4.97 -3.10 3.08
N THR A 233 4.50 -4.24 2.59
CA THR A 233 4.25 -4.47 1.15
C THR A 233 3.29 -3.47 0.48
N PRO A 234 2.26 -2.90 1.14
CA PRO A 234 1.43 -1.85 0.55
C PRO A 234 2.24 -0.68 -0.02
N ALA A 235 3.35 -0.30 0.61
CA ALA A 235 4.22 0.77 0.13
C ALA A 235 4.81 0.49 -1.26
N SER A 236 5.08 -0.77 -1.60
CA SER A 236 5.55 -1.13 -2.95
C SER A 236 4.48 -0.93 -4.02
N PHE A 237 3.22 -1.23 -3.70
CA PHE A 237 2.12 -1.01 -4.64
C PHE A 237 1.85 0.48 -4.83
N VAL A 238 1.89 1.28 -3.76
CA VAL A 238 1.82 2.75 -3.87
C VAL A 238 2.98 3.28 -4.74
N CYS A 239 4.21 2.84 -4.47
CA CYS A 239 5.39 3.23 -5.25
C CYS A 239 5.27 2.85 -6.73
N GLN A 240 4.82 1.62 -7.02
CA GLN A 240 4.57 1.18 -8.38
C GLN A 240 3.50 2.03 -9.06
N GLY A 241 2.41 2.38 -8.36
CA GLY A 241 1.39 3.28 -8.90
C GLY A 241 1.92 4.67 -9.26
N ILE A 242 2.84 5.21 -8.45
CA ILE A 242 3.54 6.47 -8.76
C ILE A 242 4.35 6.32 -10.06
N ILE A 243 5.19 5.29 -10.15
CA ILE A 243 6.04 5.04 -11.33
C ILE A 243 5.16 4.83 -12.58
N ASP A 244 4.15 3.96 -12.51
CA ASP A 244 3.24 3.65 -13.62
C ASP A 244 2.53 4.90 -14.15
N PHE A 245 2.10 5.81 -13.26
CA PHE A 245 1.53 7.09 -13.70
C PHE A 245 2.59 7.97 -14.37
N LEU A 246 3.74 8.13 -13.74
CA LEU A 246 4.80 9.01 -14.21
C LEU A 246 5.39 8.55 -15.55
N VAL A 247 5.38 7.26 -15.89
CA VAL A 247 5.84 6.77 -17.21
C VAL A 247 4.72 6.70 -18.25
N SER A 248 3.47 6.91 -17.85
CA SER A 248 2.32 6.81 -18.76
C SER A 248 2.25 7.95 -19.78
N ASN A 249 1.40 7.78 -20.80
CA ASN A 249 1.06 8.81 -21.78
C ASN A 249 0.02 9.83 -21.27
N HIS A 250 -0.31 9.81 -19.97
CA HIS A 250 -1.29 10.74 -19.42
C HIS A 250 -0.78 12.19 -19.57
N PRO A 251 -1.61 13.17 -20.03
CA PRO A 251 -1.16 14.55 -20.24
C PRO A 251 -0.51 15.19 -19.01
N ILE A 252 -1.11 14.98 -17.83
CA ILE A 252 -0.53 15.41 -16.54
C ILE A 252 0.86 14.80 -16.32
N ALA A 253 1.06 13.51 -16.58
CA ALA A 253 2.35 12.87 -16.40
C ALA A 253 3.41 13.51 -17.30
N LYS A 254 3.06 13.83 -18.55
CA LYS A 254 3.94 14.55 -19.47
C LYS A 254 4.34 15.94 -18.93
N ILE A 255 3.36 16.73 -18.48
CA ILE A 255 3.63 18.05 -17.86
C ILE A 255 4.56 17.91 -16.67
N LEU A 256 4.34 16.91 -15.80
CA LEU A 256 5.19 16.68 -14.63
C LEU A 256 6.63 16.34 -15.04
N ARG A 257 6.82 15.42 -16.00
CA ARG A 257 8.16 15.06 -16.51
C ARG A 257 8.87 16.23 -17.19
N ASP A 258 8.12 17.13 -17.81
CA ASP A 258 8.66 18.31 -18.48
C ASP A 258 9.10 19.40 -17.49
N HIS A 259 8.71 19.36 -16.21
CA HIS A 259 9.03 20.42 -15.24
C HIS A 259 9.77 19.92 -13.98
N LEU A 260 9.70 18.63 -13.69
CA LEU A 260 10.15 18.05 -12.42
C LEU A 260 11.10 16.87 -12.65
N VAL A 261 12.02 16.69 -11.72
CA VAL A 261 12.90 15.51 -11.67
C VAL A 261 12.43 14.58 -10.56
N PHE A 262 11.93 13.40 -10.91
CA PHE A 262 11.60 12.37 -9.93
C PHE A 262 12.78 11.42 -9.74
N LYS A 263 13.25 11.29 -8.50
CA LYS A 263 14.24 10.29 -8.06
C LYS A 263 13.54 9.30 -7.14
N ILE A 264 13.48 8.02 -7.51
CA ILE A 264 12.69 7.01 -6.79
C ILE A 264 13.57 5.82 -6.41
N VAL A 265 13.62 5.49 -5.12
CA VAL A 265 14.23 4.26 -4.60
C VAL A 265 13.10 3.32 -4.15
N PRO A 266 12.66 2.39 -5.02
CA PRO A 266 11.43 1.62 -4.79
C PRO A 266 11.53 0.56 -3.69
N MET A 267 12.74 0.21 -3.26
CA MET A 267 12.94 -0.75 -2.18
C MET A 267 14.26 -0.52 -1.43
N LEU A 268 14.21 0.17 -0.30
CA LEU A 268 15.38 0.48 0.53
C LEU A 268 15.99 -0.74 1.24
N ASN A 269 15.20 -1.79 1.49
CA ASN A 269 15.63 -2.96 2.26
C ASN A 269 15.44 -4.28 1.49
N PRO A 270 16.13 -4.48 0.35
CA PRO A 270 15.95 -5.67 -0.48
C PRO A 270 16.29 -6.97 0.25
N ASP A 271 17.28 -6.94 1.16
CA ASP A 271 17.69 -8.13 1.92
C ASP A 271 16.60 -8.57 2.90
N GLY A 272 16.07 -7.65 3.71
CA GLY A 272 14.98 -7.97 4.61
C GLY A 272 13.73 -8.43 3.86
N VAL A 273 13.47 -7.90 2.66
CA VAL A 273 12.34 -8.33 1.81
C VAL A 273 12.53 -9.77 1.34
N TYR A 274 13.71 -10.10 0.83
CA TYR A 274 14.01 -11.45 0.36
C TYR A 274 13.90 -12.47 1.49
N LEU A 275 14.37 -12.14 2.70
CA LEU A 275 14.33 -13.03 3.86
C LEU A 275 12.93 -13.19 4.47
N GLY A 276 11.95 -12.36 4.11
CA GLY A 276 10.64 -12.37 4.75
C GLY A 276 10.67 -11.76 6.16
N ASN A 277 11.53 -10.77 6.42
CA ASN A 277 11.44 -9.97 7.64
C ASN A 277 10.21 -9.03 7.58
N TYR A 278 9.79 -8.51 8.73
CA TYR A 278 8.78 -7.47 8.84
C TYR A 278 9.37 -6.07 8.90
N ARG A 279 10.40 -5.84 9.73
CA ARG A 279 10.86 -4.50 10.10
C ARG A 279 12.35 -4.29 9.90
N CYS A 280 13.16 -5.31 10.15
CA CYS A 280 14.61 -5.17 10.22
C CYS A 280 15.34 -5.53 8.92
N SER A 281 16.54 -4.99 8.74
CA SER A 281 17.54 -5.46 7.76
C SER A 281 18.05 -6.87 8.07
N LEU A 282 18.93 -7.41 7.23
CA LEU A 282 19.64 -8.66 7.49
C LEU A 282 20.29 -8.70 8.88
N MET A 283 20.95 -7.60 9.28
CA MET A 283 21.70 -7.52 10.54
C MET A 283 20.82 -7.17 11.75
N GLY A 284 19.49 -7.18 11.60
CA GLY A 284 18.56 -6.95 12.71
C GLY A 284 18.27 -5.48 13.04
N PHE A 285 18.77 -4.54 12.23
CA PHE A 285 18.56 -3.10 12.44
C PHE A 285 17.24 -2.60 11.84
N ASP A 286 16.51 -1.78 12.59
CA ASP A 286 15.44 -0.93 12.05
C ASP A 286 16.10 0.24 11.28
N LEU A 287 16.16 0.12 9.95
CA LEU A 287 16.83 1.12 9.10
C LEU A 287 16.23 2.52 9.27
N ASN A 288 14.92 2.64 9.57
CA ASN A 288 14.28 3.93 9.81
C ASN A 288 14.54 4.47 11.24
N ARG A 289 15.62 4.03 11.89
CA ARG A 289 16.19 4.64 13.11
C ARG A 289 17.64 5.10 12.92
N HIS A 290 18.22 4.88 11.73
CA HIS A 290 19.65 5.07 11.48
C HIS A 290 19.94 6.12 10.41
N TRP A 291 18.98 7.00 10.09
CA TRP A 291 19.19 8.06 9.10
C TRP A 291 20.19 9.13 9.57
N GLN A 292 20.34 9.36 10.88
CA GLN A 292 21.29 10.33 11.43
C GLN A 292 22.73 9.98 11.04
N GLU A 293 23.15 8.76 11.32
CA GLU A 293 24.52 8.28 11.06
C GLU A 293 24.48 6.86 10.49
N PRO A 294 24.08 6.70 9.20
CA PRO A 294 24.10 5.39 8.58
C PRO A 294 25.54 4.91 8.40
N SER A 295 25.79 3.62 8.70
CA SER A 295 27.09 2.99 8.46
C SER A 295 27.14 2.47 7.02
N PRO A 296 28.22 2.71 6.25
CA PRO A 296 28.36 2.17 4.90
C PRO A 296 28.43 0.63 4.87
N TRP A 297 28.78 -0.01 5.99
CA TRP A 297 28.90 -1.47 6.08
C TRP A 297 27.62 -2.13 6.60
N ALA A 298 26.99 -1.55 7.64
CA ALA A 298 25.79 -2.12 8.24
C ALA A 298 24.50 -1.66 7.54
N HIS A 299 24.49 -0.46 6.98
CA HIS A 299 23.35 0.21 6.35
C HIS A 299 23.70 0.74 4.95
N PRO A 300 24.33 -0.05 4.05
CA PRO A 300 24.84 0.45 2.77
C PRO A 300 23.76 1.14 1.93
N THR A 301 22.54 0.60 1.91
CA THR A 301 21.43 1.17 1.15
C THR A 301 20.98 2.52 1.68
N LEU A 302 20.97 2.68 3.00
CA LEU A 302 20.62 3.93 3.67
C LEU A 302 21.72 4.98 3.48
N TYR A 303 22.97 4.57 3.64
CA TYR A 303 24.15 5.40 3.45
C TYR A 303 24.21 5.98 2.03
N ALA A 304 24.09 5.13 1.01
CA ALA A 304 24.11 5.57 -0.38
C ALA A 304 22.94 6.50 -0.73
N THR A 305 21.73 6.18 -0.25
CA THR A 305 20.55 7.03 -0.48
C THR A 305 20.69 8.39 0.20
N LYS A 306 21.22 8.43 1.43
CA LYS A 306 21.47 9.68 2.14
C LYS A 306 22.54 10.51 1.42
N ASN A 307 23.63 9.91 0.98
CA ASN A 307 24.67 10.62 0.24
C ASN A 307 24.13 11.22 -1.06
N LEU A 308 23.35 10.45 -1.84
CA LEU A 308 22.67 10.95 -3.03
C LEU A 308 21.80 12.18 -2.71
N LEU A 309 21.03 12.13 -1.63
CA LEU A 309 20.21 13.27 -1.17
C LEU A 309 21.06 14.51 -0.86
N MET A 310 22.16 14.34 -0.12
CA MET A 310 23.06 15.44 0.24
C MET A 310 23.81 16.00 -0.97
N GLU A 311 24.14 15.14 -1.95
CA GLU A 311 24.77 15.55 -3.21
C GLU A 311 23.81 16.36 -4.08
N LEU A 312 22.55 15.94 -4.18
CA LEU A 312 21.51 16.67 -4.92
C LEU A 312 21.21 18.02 -4.26
N ASP A 313 21.12 18.07 -2.93
CA ASP A 313 20.86 19.29 -2.16
C ASP A 313 21.97 20.36 -2.34
N ARG A 314 23.23 19.93 -2.36
CA ARG A 314 24.39 20.81 -2.59
C ARG A 314 24.55 21.22 -4.05
N ASN A 315 23.95 20.49 -4.99
CA ASN A 315 24.13 20.75 -6.40
C ASN A 315 23.32 21.98 -6.80
N GLU A 316 23.99 23.02 -7.28
CA GLU A 316 23.36 24.29 -7.68
C GLU A 316 22.31 24.13 -8.78
N LYS A 317 22.33 23.04 -9.56
CA LYS A 317 21.32 22.74 -10.58
C LYS A 317 20.03 22.16 -10.01
N HIS A 318 20.06 21.59 -8.82
CA HIS A 318 18.91 20.91 -8.22
C HIS A 318 18.36 21.71 -7.04
N ASP A 319 17.05 21.67 -6.92
CA ASP A 319 16.32 22.18 -5.76
C ASP A 319 15.54 21.01 -5.16
N MET A 320 16.00 20.51 -4.02
CA MET A 320 15.39 19.39 -3.31
C MET A 320 14.10 19.85 -2.65
N ASP A 321 12.97 19.66 -3.34
CA ASP A 321 11.70 20.25 -2.92
C ASP A 321 10.90 19.28 -2.03
N PHE A 322 10.93 17.99 -2.36
CA PHE A 322 10.22 16.95 -1.61
C PHE A 322 11.09 15.74 -1.30
N TYR A 323 10.91 15.22 -0.09
CA TYR A 323 11.28 13.86 0.31
C TYR A 323 10.04 13.14 0.86
N ILE A 324 9.65 12.02 0.24
CA ILE A 324 8.49 11.22 0.69
C ILE A 324 8.93 9.77 0.92
N ASP A 325 8.81 9.31 2.17
CA ASP A 325 9.09 7.93 2.58
C ASP A 325 7.78 7.14 2.69
N LEU A 326 7.61 6.10 1.88
CA LEU A 326 6.40 5.29 1.78
C LEU A 326 6.44 4.09 2.76
N HIS A 327 5.46 4.02 3.66
CA HIS A 327 5.30 3.02 4.72
C HIS A 327 3.91 2.40 4.71
N ALA A 328 3.70 1.38 5.54
CA ALA A 328 2.38 0.81 5.79
C ALA A 328 2.04 0.70 7.27
N HIS A 329 0.79 1.00 7.60
CA HIS A 329 0.32 1.13 8.98
C HIS A 329 -0.62 -0.02 9.39
N SER A 330 -0.32 -0.67 10.51
CA SER A 330 -1.05 -1.87 10.96
C SER A 330 -2.20 -1.60 11.92
N THR A 331 -2.43 -0.34 12.33
CA THR A 331 -3.44 0.00 13.35
C THR A 331 -4.42 1.09 12.92
N LEU A 332 -4.17 1.78 11.82
CA LEU A 332 -5.05 2.85 11.33
C LEU A 332 -5.50 2.51 9.92
N MET A 333 -6.75 2.88 9.61
CA MET A 333 -7.32 2.81 8.26
C MET A 333 -6.85 4.02 7.44
N ASN A 334 -7.12 3.97 6.13
CA ASN A 334 -6.79 5.02 5.15
C ASN A 334 -5.28 5.20 4.90
N GLY A 335 -4.95 6.02 3.90
CA GLY A 335 -3.63 6.64 3.75
C GLY A 335 -3.57 7.96 4.50
N PHE A 336 -2.42 8.33 5.07
CA PHE A 336 -2.23 9.60 5.78
C PHE A 336 -0.75 9.96 5.87
N MET A 337 -0.43 11.22 6.15
CA MET A 337 0.96 11.68 6.22
C MET A 337 1.40 12.04 7.63
N TYR A 338 2.67 11.80 7.90
CA TYR A 338 3.39 12.41 9.00
C TYR A 338 4.36 13.46 8.46
N GLY A 339 4.30 14.68 8.99
CA GLY A 339 5.22 15.78 8.68
C GLY A 339 5.95 16.29 9.93
N ASN A 340 6.82 17.27 9.79
CA ASN A 340 7.60 17.81 10.91
C ASN A 340 6.91 19.04 11.51
N ILE A 341 7.22 19.39 12.76
CA ILE A 341 6.87 20.73 13.26
C ILE A 341 8.11 21.61 13.07
N TYR A 342 7.93 22.72 12.39
CA TYR A 342 8.93 23.78 12.24
C TYR A 342 8.58 24.95 13.15
N ASP A 343 9.58 25.69 13.62
CA ASP A 343 9.37 26.90 14.41
C ASP A 343 8.95 28.09 13.52
N ASP A 344 9.34 28.08 12.25
CA ASP A 344 8.85 29.01 11.23
C ASP A 344 7.39 28.69 10.84
N PRO A 345 6.43 29.59 11.13
CA PRO A 345 5.03 29.42 10.75
C PRO A 345 4.82 29.31 9.24
N GLU A 346 5.59 30.05 8.42
CA GLU A 346 5.39 30.02 6.97
C GLU A 346 5.80 28.66 6.39
N ARG A 347 6.93 28.10 6.85
CA ARG A 347 7.32 26.73 6.48
C ARG A 347 6.28 25.70 6.90
N TYR A 348 5.65 25.88 8.07
CA TYR A 348 4.55 25.03 8.52
C TYR A 348 3.33 25.12 7.60
N GLU A 349 2.94 26.33 7.19
CA GLU A 349 1.83 26.54 6.28
C GLU A 349 2.10 25.90 4.92
N ARG A 350 3.29 26.12 4.35
CA ARG A 350 3.75 25.52 3.08
C ARG A 350 3.66 23.99 3.08
N GLN A 351 4.19 23.32 4.11
CA GLN A 351 4.11 21.86 4.19
C GLN A 351 2.68 21.33 4.40
N SER A 352 1.73 22.16 4.84
CA SER A 352 0.36 21.70 5.05
C SER A 352 -0.43 21.60 3.72
N VAL A 353 0.07 22.24 2.67
CA VAL A 353 -0.61 22.35 1.37
C VAL A 353 -0.70 21.00 0.67
N PHE A 354 0.39 20.27 0.53
CA PHE A 354 0.41 19.01 -0.22
C PHE A 354 -0.55 17.94 0.36
N PRO A 355 -0.58 17.69 1.69
CA PRO A 355 -1.55 16.75 2.27
C PRO A 355 -3.01 17.19 2.08
N LYS A 356 -3.31 18.49 2.10
CA LYS A 356 -4.66 19.00 1.83
C LYS A 356 -5.09 18.74 0.38
N LEU A 357 -4.20 19.04 -0.58
CA LEU A 357 -4.45 18.75 -1.99
C LEU A 357 -4.61 17.24 -2.23
N LEU A 358 -3.77 16.41 -1.59
CA LEU A 358 -3.89 14.96 -1.70
C LEU A 358 -5.22 14.46 -1.13
N CYS A 359 -5.70 15.01 -0.02
CA CYS A 359 -7.03 14.69 0.52
C CYS A 359 -8.17 15.02 -0.45
N SER A 360 -8.03 16.06 -1.28
CA SER A 360 -9.00 16.38 -2.34
C SER A 360 -8.91 15.42 -3.53
N ASN A 361 -7.71 14.90 -3.82
CA ASN A 361 -7.44 14.04 -4.98
C ASN A 361 -7.60 12.54 -4.69
N ALA A 362 -7.57 12.13 -3.42
CA ALA A 362 -7.57 10.73 -3.00
C ALA A 362 -8.65 10.49 -1.92
N GLU A 363 -9.72 9.80 -2.30
CA GLU A 363 -10.84 9.44 -1.40
C GLU A 363 -10.43 8.54 -0.23
N ASP A 364 -9.33 7.81 -0.40
CA ASP A 364 -8.74 6.89 0.57
C ASP A 364 -7.70 7.57 1.47
N PHE A 365 -7.44 8.87 1.29
CA PHE A 365 -6.55 9.67 2.12
C PHE A 365 -7.30 10.38 3.26
N SER A 366 -6.72 10.35 4.46
CA SER A 366 -7.28 10.94 5.67
C SER A 366 -6.46 12.13 6.13
N LEU A 367 -7.02 13.33 5.98
CA LEU A 367 -6.44 14.55 6.55
C LEU A 367 -6.53 14.53 8.09
N THR A 368 -7.57 13.91 8.67
CA THR A 368 -7.73 13.80 10.13
C THR A 368 -6.63 12.97 10.79
N ASN A 369 -6.17 11.89 10.13
CA ASN A 369 -5.05 11.09 10.62
C ASN A 369 -3.68 11.70 10.27
N THR A 370 -3.64 12.71 9.39
CA THR A 370 -2.41 13.40 9.02
C THR A 370 -1.93 14.27 10.19
N ASN A 371 -0.68 14.10 10.59
CA ASN A 371 -0.16 14.72 11.82
C ASN A 371 1.27 15.24 11.65
N PHE A 372 1.52 16.41 12.22
CA PHE A 372 2.85 17.03 12.27
C PHE A 372 3.40 16.95 13.70
N ASN A 373 4.60 16.39 13.87
CA ASN A 373 5.18 16.20 15.20
C ASN A 373 6.70 16.38 15.25
N ARG A 374 7.20 16.61 16.48
CA ARG A 374 8.64 16.71 16.82
C ARG A 374 9.12 15.66 17.84
N ASP A 375 8.46 14.51 17.92
CA ASP A 375 8.77 13.39 18.83
C ASP A 375 10.25 12.95 18.80
N ALA A 376 10.95 13.03 19.94
CA ALA A 376 12.35 12.69 20.05
C ALA A 376 12.66 11.23 19.67
N VAL A 377 11.74 10.29 19.91
CA VAL A 377 11.91 8.86 19.58
C VAL A 377 11.97 8.64 18.06
N LYS A 378 11.51 9.62 17.28
CA LYS A 378 11.51 9.62 15.82
C LYS A 378 12.66 10.42 15.21
N ALA A 379 13.60 10.95 16.00
CA ALA A 379 14.69 11.78 15.48
C ALA A 379 15.55 11.07 14.41
N GLY A 380 15.76 9.75 14.57
CA GLY A 380 16.50 8.90 13.63
C GLY A 380 15.73 8.43 12.39
N THR A 381 14.48 8.87 12.17
CA THR A 381 13.72 8.52 10.97
C THR A 381 14.09 9.41 9.79
N GLY A 382 13.87 8.94 8.56
CA GLY A 382 14.22 9.68 7.34
C GLY A 382 13.57 11.05 7.29
N ARG A 383 12.25 11.11 7.48
CA ARG A 383 11.48 12.36 7.58
C ARG A 383 12.10 13.37 8.55
N ARG A 384 12.56 12.93 9.72
CA ARG A 384 13.05 13.82 10.78
C ARG A 384 14.48 14.25 10.57
N THR A 385 15.37 13.31 10.24
CA THR A 385 16.76 13.63 9.96
C THR A 385 16.87 14.51 8.72
N LEU A 386 16.21 14.14 7.62
CA LEU A 386 16.28 14.93 6.39
C LEU A 386 15.57 16.28 6.52
N GLY A 387 14.47 16.34 7.28
CA GLY A 387 13.82 17.63 7.58
C GLY A 387 14.67 18.61 8.38
N SER A 388 15.73 18.14 9.04
CA SER A 388 16.74 18.99 9.70
C SER A 388 18.01 19.23 8.88
N CYS A 389 18.28 18.36 7.89
CA CYS A 389 19.50 18.44 7.07
C CYS A 389 19.28 19.16 5.74
N LEU A 390 18.06 19.10 5.20
CA LEU A 390 17.70 19.71 3.93
C LEU A 390 17.05 21.07 4.20
N ASP A 391 17.53 22.08 3.50
CA ASP A 391 17.00 23.43 3.58
C ASP A 391 15.67 23.50 2.81
N GLU A 392 14.63 24.02 3.47
CA GLU A 392 13.29 24.25 2.92
C GLU A 392 12.50 23.04 2.37
N SER A 393 13.11 21.86 2.19
CA SER A 393 12.42 20.68 1.65
C SER A 393 11.24 20.23 2.51
N HIS A 394 10.18 19.77 1.84
CA HIS A 394 9.04 19.12 2.47
C HIS A 394 9.32 17.63 2.67
N CYS A 395 9.54 17.25 3.92
CA CYS A 395 9.83 15.86 4.30
C CYS A 395 8.60 15.19 4.93
N TYR A 396 8.09 14.13 4.28
CA TYR A 396 6.94 13.37 4.76
C TYR A 396 7.25 11.88 4.92
N THR A 397 6.52 11.25 5.82
CA THR A 397 6.24 9.81 5.76
C THR A 397 4.80 9.63 5.31
N LEU A 398 4.56 8.93 4.20
CA LEU A 398 3.22 8.54 3.77
C LEU A 398 2.96 7.11 4.26
N GLU A 399 1.99 6.98 5.16
CA GLU A 399 1.53 5.71 5.70
C GLU A 399 0.27 5.26 4.94
N VAL A 400 0.17 3.98 4.62
CA VAL A 400 -1.06 3.39 4.07
C VAL A 400 -1.49 2.16 4.86
N SER A 401 -2.78 2.04 5.15
CA SER A 401 -3.30 0.91 5.94
C SER A 401 -3.04 -0.46 5.29
N PHE A 402 -2.72 -1.47 6.10
CA PHE A 402 -2.71 -2.88 5.67
C PHE A 402 -4.11 -3.46 5.39
N PHE A 403 -5.18 -2.82 5.88
CA PHE A 403 -6.52 -3.39 5.83
C PHE A 403 -7.42 -2.66 4.84
N SER A 404 -7.89 -1.48 5.22
CA SER A 404 -9.01 -0.81 4.57
C SER A 404 -8.87 0.71 4.64
N TYR A 405 -9.70 1.37 3.85
CA TYR A 405 -9.92 2.81 3.90
C TYR A 405 -11.41 3.09 3.99
N GLN A 406 -11.74 4.23 4.58
CA GLN A 406 -13.09 4.77 4.63
C GLN A 406 -13.17 5.99 3.73
N THR A 407 -14.12 6.01 2.81
CA THR A 407 -14.39 7.22 2.01
C THR A 407 -15.21 8.20 2.84
N ASN A 408 -14.94 9.50 2.70
CA ASN A 408 -15.69 10.56 3.38
C ASN A 408 -17.18 10.57 3.02
N THR A 409 -17.58 9.98 1.89
CA THR A 409 -18.96 10.01 1.36
C THR A 409 -19.84 8.89 1.89
N THR A 410 -19.34 7.66 2.00
CA THR A 410 -20.16 6.49 2.37
C THR A 410 -19.94 6.02 3.80
N GLY A 411 -18.83 6.38 4.44
CA GLY A 411 -18.41 5.84 5.73
C GLY A 411 -18.14 4.33 5.74
N GLN A 412 -18.35 3.64 4.61
CA GLN A 412 -18.11 2.21 4.50
C GLN A 412 -16.60 1.93 4.43
N SER A 413 -16.17 0.95 5.21
CA SER A 413 -14.79 0.48 5.21
C SER A 413 -14.58 -0.47 4.04
N MET A 414 -13.75 -0.05 3.09
CA MET A 414 -13.41 -0.81 1.88
C MET A 414 -12.02 -1.42 2.05
N PRO A 415 -11.87 -2.76 2.03
CA PRO A 415 -10.55 -3.38 2.06
C PRO A 415 -9.71 -2.97 0.85
N TYR A 416 -8.44 -2.66 1.09
CA TYR A 416 -7.51 -2.37 0.00
C TYR A 416 -7.30 -3.60 -0.88
N THR A 417 -7.27 -3.34 -2.19
CA THR A 417 -6.78 -4.24 -3.24
C THR A 417 -5.41 -3.78 -3.72
N GLU A 418 -4.66 -4.64 -4.44
CA GLU A 418 -3.41 -4.22 -5.11
C GLU A 418 -3.65 -2.97 -5.97
N GLU A 419 -4.77 -2.92 -6.70
CA GLU A 419 -5.15 -1.79 -7.54
C GLU A 419 -5.49 -0.52 -6.75
N ALA A 420 -6.16 -0.65 -5.60
CA ALA A 420 -6.45 0.49 -4.74
C ALA A 420 -5.17 1.13 -4.18
N TYR A 421 -4.19 0.31 -3.76
CA TYR A 421 -2.87 0.84 -3.37
C TYR A 421 -2.16 1.57 -4.53
N MET A 422 -2.19 0.99 -5.73
CA MET A 422 -1.64 1.65 -6.91
C MET A 422 -2.39 2.96 -7.23
N LYS A 423 -3.73 2.99 -7.07
CA LYS A 423 -4.55 4.20 -7.25
C LYS A 423 -4.12 5.32 -6.33
N LEU A 424 -3.86 5.05 -5.05
CA LEU A 424 -3.31 6.04 -4.12
C LEU A 424 -1.99 6.60 -4.66
N GLY A 425 -1.08 5.74 -5.13
CA GLY A 425 0.17 6.16 -5.75
C GLY A 425 -0.01 7.10 -6.95
N ARG A 426 -0.93 6.76 -7.86
CA ARG A 426 -1.26 7.63 -9.01
C ARG A 426 -1.83 8.98 -8.56
N ASN A 427 -2.63 9.00 -7.50
CA ASN A 427 -3.18 10.23 -6.94
C ASN A 427 -2.10 11.09 -6.29
N VAL A 428 -1.13 10.50 -5.57
CA VAL A 428 0.06 11.19 -5.07
C VAL A 428 0.81 11.88 -6.21
N ALA A 429 1.07 11.15 -7.30
CA ALA A 429 1.79 11.70 -8.45
C ALA A 429 1.02 12.86 -9.12
N ARG A 430 -0.30 12.73 -9.27
CA ARG A 430 -1.17 13.80 -9.82
C ARG A 430 -1.17 15.06 -8.97
N THR A 431 -1.18 14.91 -7.64
CA THR A 431 -1.23 16.04 -6.69
C THR A 431 -0.03 16.99 -6.85
N PHE A 432 1.13 16.52 -7.33
CA PHE A 432 2.23 17.43 -7.65
C PHE A 432 1.84 18.49 -8.67
N LEU A 433 1.02 18.17 -9.68
CA LEU A 433 0.61 19.17 -10.67
C LEU A 433 -0.19 20.29 -10.00
N ASP A 434 -1.12 19.94 -9.11
CA ASP A 434 -1.94 20.92 -8.41
C ASP A 434 -1.10 21.75 -7.45
N TYR A 435 -0.15 21.13 -6.75
CA TYR A 435 0.80 21.81 -5.88
C TYR A 435 1.64 22.84 -6.67
N TYR A 436 2.28 22.43 -7.76
CA TYR A 436 3.15 23.32 -8.55
C TYR A 436 2.39 24.38 -9.35
N LYS A 437 1.12 24.16 -9.66
CA LYS A 437 0.24 25.23 -10.15
C LYS A 437 -0.06 26.25 -9.07
N LEU A 438 -0.37 25.78 -7.87
CA LEU A 438 -0.74 26.64 -6.74
C LEU A 438 0.42 27.54 -6.31
N VAL A 439 1.65 27.02 -6.28
CA VAL A 439 2.85 27.82 -5.98
C VAL A 439 3.39 28.60 -7.19
N GLY A 440 2.71 28.54 -8.34
CA GLY A 440 3.05 29.33 -9.54
C GLY A 440 4.27 28.85 -10.33
N TYR A 441 4.82 27.67 -10.02
CA TYR A 441 5.96 27.09 -10.74
C TYR A 441 5.57 26.56 -12.12
N ILE A 442 4.45 25.83 -12.21
CA ILE A 442 3.91 25.34 -13.48
C ILE A 442 2.77 26.27 -13.92
N SER A 443 3.02 27.07 -14.95
CA SER A 443 2.00 27.89 -15.60
C SER A 443 1.48 27.18 -16.85
N ILE A 444 0.22 26.73 -16.81
CA ILE A 444 -0.46 26.30 -18.03
C ILE A 444 -1.04 27.56 -18.68
N LYS A 445 -0.38 28.06 -19.74
CA LYS A 445 -1.05 29.05 -20.61
C LYS A 445 -2.36 28.41 -21.08
N PRO A 446 -3.52 29.09 -20.95
CA PRO A 446 -4.74 28.61 -21.59
C PRO A 446 -4.41 28.45 -23.07
N SER A 447 -4.66 27.27 -23.61
CA SER A 447 -4.45 26.98 -25.03
C SER A 447 -5.20 28.02 -25.86
N SER A 448 -4.47 28.99 -26.41
CA SER A 448 -5.01 29.95 -27.36
C SER A 448 -5.26 29.21 -28.66
N GLY A 449 -6.53 28.88 -28.93
CA GLY A 449 -6.92 28.31 -30.21
C GLY A 449 -8.16 27.43 -30.15
N LEU A 450 -9.31 28.03 -29.85
CA LEU A 450 -10.62 27.79 -30.47
C LEU A 450 -11.62 28.74 -29.80
N THR A 451 -11.50 30.03 -30.11
CA THR A 451 -12.62 30.95 -29.97
C THR A 451 -13.69 30.51 -30.99
N PRO A 452 -14.96 30.29 -30.60
CA PRO A 452 -16.04 30.15 -31.56
C PRO A 452 -16.13 31.47 -32.32
N LYS A 453 -15.84 31.46 -33.62
CA LYS A 453 -16.11 32.61 -34.49
C LYS A 453 -17.63 32.89 -34.41
N PRO A 454 -18.06 34.15 -34.22
CA PRO A 454 -19.46 34.50 -34.40
C PRO A 454 -19.82 34.22 -35.86
N SER A 455 -20.92 33.51 -36.09
CA SER A 455 -21.44 33.23 -37.42
C SER A 455 -21.69 34.54 -38.16
N SER A 456 -20.87 34.82 -39.17
CA SER A 456 -21.12 35.89 -40.14
C SER A 456 -22.39 35.56 -40.91
N GLN A 457 -23.32 36.51 -40.88
CA GLN A 457 -24.54 36.55 -41.68
C GLN A 457 -24.24 36.22 -43.14
N LEU A 458 -24.86 35.15 -43.64
CA LEU A 458 -25.00 34.94 -45.07
C LEU A 458 -26.17 35.80 -45.57
N SER A 459 -25.79 36.81 -46.32
CA SER A 459 -26.64 37.57 -47.23
C SER A 459 -27.46 36.64 -48.12
N ARG A 460 -28.79 36.82 -48.15
CA ARG A 460 -29.60 36.39 -49.28
C ARG A 460 -30.49 37.55 -49.73
N SER A 461 -30.21 37.96 -50.95
CA SER A 461 -30.86 38.99 -51.76
C SER A 461 -32.35 38.76 -51.92
N GLN A 462 -33.09 39.86 -51.96
CA GLN A 462 -34.49 39.96 -52.34
C GLN A 462 -34.68 39.52 -53.79
N GLU A 463 -35.76 38.78 -54.07
CA GLU A 463 -36.57 39.03 -55.26
C GLU A 463 -38.02 38.52 -55.09
N LYS A 464 -38.90 39.25 -55.75
CA LYS A 464 -40.36 39.37 -55.58
C LYS A 464 -41.15 38.22 -56.23
N TYR A 465 -42.34 37.91 -55.70
CA TYR A 465 -43.66 38.20 -56.31
C TYR A 465 -44.80 37.39 -55.66
N HIS A 466 -45.97 38.05 -55.54
CA HIS A 466 -47.39 37.61 -55.55
C HIS A 466 -47.75 36.10 -55.48
N SER A 467 -48.87 35.63 -54.94
CA SER A 467 -50.13 36.18 -54.39
C SER A 467 -51.02 34.96 -54.00
N SER A 468 -52.20 35.25 -53.42
CA SER A 468 -53.44 34.43 -53.38
C SER A 468 -53.64 33.38 -52.27
N GLU A 469 -54.33 33.85 -51.21
CA GLU A 469 -55.68 33.46 -50.76
C GLU A 469 -56.15 31.98 -50.72
N LYS A 470 -56.83 31.70 -49.58
CA LYS A 470 -57.98 30.79 -49.34
C LYS A 470 -57.69 29.28 -49.34
N SER A 471 -58.33 28.43 -48.56
CA SER A 471 -59.30 28.51 -47.46
C SER A 471 -59.53 27.08 -46.92
N SER A 472 -59.90 26.97 -45.64
CA SER A 472 -60.83 25.96 -45.05
C SER A 472 -60.65 24.46 -45.34
N SER A 473 -60.47 23.66 -44.28
CA SER A 473 -61.53 22.77 -43.74
C SER A 473 -60.96 21.66 -42.85
N GLU A 474 -61.35 21.65 -41.57
CA GLU A 474 -61.52 20.44 -40.73
C GLU A 474 -62.57 19.48 -41.37
N PRO A 475 -62.69 18.16 -41.03
CA PRO A 475 -62.83 17.68 -39.64
C PRO A 475 -62.47 16.20 -39.27
N LEU A 476 -62.45 15.97 -37.94
CA LEU A 476 -62.95 14.83 -37.12
C LEU A 476 -62.79 13.35 -37.55
N SER A 477 -62.18 12.54 -36.68
CA SER A 477 -62.74 11.32 -36.00
C SER A 477 -61.65 10.68 -35.11
N LYS A 478 -61.78 10.55 -33.78
CA LYS A 478 -62.63 9.74 -32.87
C LYS A 478 -62.17 8.28 -32.61
N SER A 479 -62.04 8.00 -31.30
CA SER A 479 -62.14 6.75 -30.51
C SER A 479 -60.80 6.10 -30.08
N GLN A 480 -60.42 6.08 -28.77
CA GLN A 480 -61.01 5.44 -27.55
C GLN A 480 -61.08 3.91 -27.68
N GLY A 481 -60.74 3.06 -26.70
CA GLY A 481 -60.33 3.13 -25.29
C GLY A 481 -59.88 1.71 -24.87
N GLU A 482 -58.92 1.53 -23.97
CA GLU A 482 -59.04 1.32 -22.51
C GLU A 482 -59.52 -0.07 -21.99
N ASN A 483 -58.89 -0.42 -20.85
CA ASN A 483 -59.22 -1.38 -19.78
C ASN A 483 -58.56 -2.77 -19.81
N VAL A 484 -57.62 -3.10 -18.90
CA VAL A 484 -57.64 -3.24 -17.41
C VAL A 484 -58.25 -4.56 -16.95
N SER A 485 -57.48 -5.35 -16.20
CA SER A 485 -57.98 -6.05 -15.00
C SER A 485 -56.84 -6.54 -14.10
N ALA A 486 -57.03 -6.27 -12.80
CA ALA A 486 -56.25 -6.74 -11.67
C ALA A 486 -56.86 -8.04 -11.12
N ASN A 487 -56.11 -8.77 -10.28
CA ASN A 487 -56.74 -9.66 -9.30
C ASN A 487 -55.94 -9.72 -7.99
N LYS A 488 -56.66 -9.49 -6.89
CA LYS A 488 -56.31 -9.75 -5.49
C LYS A 488 -57.16 -10.95 -5.03
N SER A 489 -56.65 -11.74 -4.10
CA SER A 489 -57.50 -12.44 -3.13
C SER A 489 -56.79 -12.60 -1.78
N ASP A 490 -57.50 -12.18 -0.75
CA ASP A 490 -57.20 -12.30 0.68
C ASP A 490 -57.64 -13.68 1.22
N LYS A 491 -56.99 -14.13 2.31
CA LYS A 491 -57.68 -14.84 3.40
C LYS A 491 -57.01 -14.54 4.76
N LYS A 492 -57.86 -14.12 5.70
CA LYS A 492 -57.61 -13.78 7.11
C LYS A 492 -58.15 -14.90 8.02
N THR A 493 -57.55 -15.06 9.21
CA THR A 493 -58.08 -15.45 10.56
C THR A 493 -56.97 -16.21 11.31
N ASP A 494 -56.68 -16.07 12.61
CA ASP A 494 -57.05 -15.16 13.69
C ASP A 494 -56.13 -15.47 14.92
N ARG A 495 -55.96 -14.49 15.82
CA ARG A 495 -55.80 -14.60 17.30
C ARG A 495 -54.72 -15.47 17.99
N LEU A 496 -53.81 -14.82 18.75
CA LEU A 496 -53.79 -14.69 20.24
C LEU A 496 -52.38 -14.37 20.77
N GLY A 497 -52.30 -13.45 21.75
CA GLY A 497 -51.06 -13.01 22.39
C GLY A 497 -50.73 -13.69 23.74
N ARG A 498 -49.51 -13.45 24.23
CA ARG A 498 -49.05 -13.48 25.64
C ARG A 498 -47.62 -12.88 25.64
N LYS A 499 -47.39 -11.71 26.23
CA LYS A 499 -47.01 -11.43 27.63
C LYS A 499 -45.75 -12.17 28.14
N SER A 500 -44.69 -11.38 28.34
CA SER A 500 -43.79 -11.30 29.51
C SER A 500 -43.34 -12.59 30.22
N SER A 501 -42.03 -12.83 30.19
CA SER A 501 -41.17 -13.19 31.33
C SER A 501 -39.74 -12.85 30.95
#